data_AF-A0A3D5VDX1-F1
#
_entry.id   AF-A0A3D5VDX1-F1
#
_cell.length_a   1.000
_cell.length_b   1.000
_cell.length_c   1.000
_cell.angle_alpha   90.00
_cell.angle_beta   90.00
_cell.angle_gamma   90.00
#
_symmetry.space_group_name_H-M   'P 1'
#
loop_
_entity.id
_entity.type
_entity.pdbx_description
1 polymer ?
#
loop_
_entity_poly.entity_id
_entity_poly.type
_entity_poly.pdbx_seq_one_letter_code
_entity_poly.pdbx_strand_id
1 'polypeptide(L)'
;MLNKQSMPLTGFRSFAGVVLDKLFHKRIFPTAILAALLARVVIGEGLRPFAIPFFTAAVAAHPVWIGLSTVLGYFSAGRGGILWLLLPLVPIFLIRIRAPTLSSGGLVLLAVGGQIAYRIPTFMGPMLGYDWMLLLMELSLAATGALIFRQAGLALRQEIPAADEGLERSLALVVTAVVALTSIAGIKLGPFNLLALVVGWLILAAASAGGSGAGACTGIVAGILAGYGHVYPAVVVSTLAVAGLLAGIFSQWGRWGTFAGFAVGILAMLVYGGYPSVALGFADLIGAGLLFLLTPARVS
;
A
#
# COMPACT_ATOMS: atom_id res chain seq x y z
N MET A 1 19.29 11.06 -64.70
CA MET A 1 20.18 10.20 -63.88
C MET A 1 20.07 10.65 -62.42
N LEU A 2 19.66 9.73 -61.56
CA LEU A 2 19.76 9.68 -60.09
C LEU A 2 19.13 10.80 -59.25
N ASN A 3 17.85 10.59 -58.91
CA ASN A 3 17.15 11.17 -57.77
C ASN A 3 17.68 10.52 -56.47
N LYS A 4 18.29 11.31 -55.56
CA LYS A 4 18.72 10.84 -54.24
C LYS A 4 17.49 10.68 -53.35
N GLN A 5 16.92 9.47 -53.32
CA GLN A 5 16.02 9.07 -52.25
C GLN A 5 16.83 8.95 -50.96
N SER A 6 16.66 9.91 -50.06
CA SER A 6 17.04 9.78 -48.66
C SER A 6 16.19 8.67 -48.03
N MET A 7 16.80 7.52 -47.75
CA MET A 7 16.21 6.49 -46.89
C MET A 7 15.90 7.10 -45.52
N PRO A 8 14.73 6.86 -44.92
CA PRO A 8 14.54 7.13 -43.51
C PRO A 8 15.37 6.11 -42.72
N LEU A 9 16.35 6.60 -41.96
CA LEU A 9 17.07 5.81 -40.95
C LEU A 9 16.12 5.46 -39.80
N THR A 10 15.20 4.53 -40.04
CA THR A 10 14.51 3.81 -38.99
C THR A 10 15.42 2.71 -38.47
N GLY A 11 15.92 2.86 -37.24
CA GLY A 11 16.37 1.72 -36.45
C GLY A 11 17.61 1.96 -35.61
N PHE A 12 17.42 2.41 -34.37
CA PHE A 12 17.99 1.77 -33.17
C PHE A 12 17.35 2.39 -31.90
N ARG A 13 16.08 2.08 -31.60
CA ARG A 13 15.62 2.25 -30.21
C ARG A 13 16.37 1.20 -29.40
N SER A 14 17.21 1.61 -28.46
CA SER A 14 17.98 0.66 -27.64
C SER A 14 17.03 -0.34 -26.99
N PHE A 15 17.45 -1.60 -26.85
CA PHE A 15 16.67 -2.64 -26.17
C PHE A 15 16.18 -2.16 -24.78
N ALA A 16 17.02 -1.37 -24.08
CA ALA A 16 16.66 -0.70 -22.83
C ALA A 16 15.49 0.28 -23.01
N GLY A 17 15.45 1.08 -24.08
CA GLY A 17 14.34 1.98 -24.39
C GLY A 17 13.02 1.25 -24.68
N VAL A 18 13.05 0.10 -25.36
CA VAL A 18 11.85 -0.72 -25.62
C VAL A 18 11.36 -1.44 -24.36
N VAL A 19 12.29 -1.90 -23.52
CA VAL A 19 11.98 -2.48 -22.21
C VAL A 19 11.40 -1.42 -21.27
N LEU A 20 11.99 -0.22 -21.25
CA LEU A 20 11.52 0.91 -20.45
C LEU A 20 10.13 1.38 -20.91
N ASP A 21 9.91 1.54 -22.21
CA ASP A 21 8.58 1.85 -22.76
C ASP A 21 7.56 0.79 -22.36
N LYS A 22 7.87 -0.52 -22.50
CA LYS A 22 6.94 -1.59 -22.09
C LYS A 22 6.70 -1.63 -20.57
N LEU A 23 7.71 -1.32 -19.77
CA LEU A 23 7.63 -1.32 -18.30
C LEU A 23 6.70 -0.22 -17.77
N PHE A 24 6.76 0.97 -18.39
CA PHE A 24 5.90 2.11 -18.06
C PHE A 24 4.52 2.02 -18.72
N HIS A 25 4.43 1.60 -19.99
CA HIS A 25 3.19 1.60 -20.76
C HIS A 25 2.20 0.50 -20.34
N LYS A 26 2.69 -0.64 -19.82
CA LYS A 26 1.83 -1.72 -19.27
C LYS A 26 1.60 -1.64 -17.76
N ARG A 27 2.01 -0.55 -17.10
CA ARG A 27 1.88 -0.38 -15.63
C ARG A 27 2.42 -1.57 -14.83
N ILE A 28 3.44 -2.23 -15.38
CA ILE A 28 4.20 -3.32 -14.72
C ILE A 28 4.97 -2.73 -13.55
N PHE A 29 5.54 -1.54 -13.73
CA PHE A 29 6.34 -0.84 -12.74
C PHE A 29 5.62 -0.59 -11.41
N PRO A 30 4.43 0.06 -11.35
CA PRO A 30 3.75 0.30 -10.09
C PRO A 30 3.33 -0.99 -9.37
N THR A 31 2.87 -2.01 -10.11
CA THR A 31 2.47 -3.29 -9.50
C THR A 31 3.68 -4.08 -8.96
N ALA A 32 4.83 -4.01 -9.63
CA ALA A 32 6.09 -4.57 -9.17
C ALA A 32 6.62 -3.85 -7.91
N ILE A 33 6.57 -2.51 -7.87
CA ILE A 33 6.95 -1.74 -6.68
C ILE A 33 6.07 -2.11 -5.49
N LEU A 34 4.75 -2.16 -5.67
CA LEU A 34 3.83 -2.57 -4.60
C LEU A 34 4.14 -4.00 -4.11
N ALA A 35 4.46 -4.92 -5.02
CA ALA A 35 4.86 -6.28 -4.66
C ALA A 35 6.11 -6.29 -3.74
N ALA A 36 7.10 -5.48 -4.06
CA ALA A 36 8.34 -5.38 -3.28
C ALA A 36 8.12 -4.69 -1.93
N LEU A 37 7.36 -3.60 -1.90
CA LEU A 37 7.06 -2.86 -0.67
C LEU A 37 6.21 -3.70 0.29
N LEU A 38 5.13 -4.32 -0.20
CA LEU A 38 4.24 -5.14 0.62
C LEU A 38 4.94 -6.41 1.16
N ALA A 39 5.95 -6.93 0.46
CA ALA A 39 6.78 -8.02 0.95
C ALA A 39 7.66 -7.65 2.15
N ARG A 40 7.93 -6.35 2.36
CA ARG A 40 8.70 -5.83 3.50
C ARG A 40 7.83 -5.52 4.72
N VAL A 41 6.52 -5.37 4.53
CA VAL A 41 5.62 -4.89 5.58
C VAL A 41 5.50 -5.91 6.69
N VAL A 42 5.81 -5.45 7.89
CA VAL A 42 5.68 -6.24 9.12
C VAL A 42 4.95 -5.40 10.15
N ILE A 43 3.91 -5.98 10.71
CA ILE A 43 3.14 -5.38 11.79
C ILE A 43 3.64 -6.01 13.08
N GLY A 44 4.28 -5.19 13.91
CA GLY A 44 4.63 -5.54 15.28
C GLY A 44 5.59 -6.67 15.51
N GLU A 45 5.17 -7.61 16.37
CA GLU A 45 5.91 -8.81 16.79
C GLU A 45 6.14 -9.84 15.65
N GLY A 46 6.05 -9.40 14.39
CA GLY A 46 6.46 -10.21 13.25
C GLY A 46 5.33 -10.67 12.33
N LEU A 47 4.14 -10.08 12.40
CA LEU A 47 3.03 -10.39 11.49
C LEU A 47 3.32 -9.88 10.08
N ARG A 48 3.07 -10.71 9.06
CA ARG A 48 3.33 -10.40 7.64
C ARG A 48 2.11 -10.71 6.78
N PRO A 49 0.99 -10.02 7.00
CA PRO A 49 -0.26 -10.41 6.39
C PRO A 49 -0.34 -10.08 4.89
N PHE A 50 0.51 -9.21 4.33
CA PHE A 50 0.25 -8.59 3.02
C PHE A 50 1.01 -9.16 1.81
N ALA A 51 2.19 -9.76 2.02
CA ALA A 51 3.02 -10.24 0.92
C ALA A 51 2.30 -11.30 0.06
N ILE A 52 1.77 -12.34 0.73
CA ILE A 52 1.12 -13.48 0.08
C ILE A 52 -0.21 -13.08 -0.57
N PRO A 53 -1.14 -12.34 0.10
CA PRO A 53 -2.38 -11.92 -0.54
C PRO A 53 -2.19 -10.94 -1.71
N PHE A 54 -1.19 -10.07 -1.65
CA PHE A 54 -0.90 -9.20 -2.79
C PHE A 54 -0.36 -10.01 -3.96
N PHE A 55 0.58 -10.92 -3.66
CA PHE A 55 1.12 -11.83 -4.67
C PHE A 55 0.02 -12.67 -5.30
N THR A 56 -0.88 -13.25 -4.51
CA THR A 56 -2.04 -13.96 -5.04
C THR A 56 -2.80 -13.01 -5.96
N ALA A 57 -3.32 -11.89 -5.50
CA ALA A 57 -4.14 -11.00 -6.33
C ALA A 57 -3.46 -10.56 -7.65
N ALA A 58 -2.18 -10.18 -7.61
CA ALA A 58 -1.52 -9.48 -8.70
C ALA A 58 -0.77 -10.40 -9.70
N VAL A 59 -0.24 -11.55 -9.26
CA VAL A 59 0.75 -12.34 -10.03
C VAL A 59 0.29 -12.70 -11.44
N ALA A 60 -1.00 -12.95 -11.68
CA ALA A 60 -1.49 -13.39 -12.98
C ALA A 60 -1.27 -12.40 -14.14
N ALA A 61 -1.11 -11.09 -13.91
CA ALA A 61 -0.79 -10.19 -15.03
C ALA A 61 0.66 -10.29 -15.47
N HIS A 62 1.58 -10.25 -14.51
CA HIS A 62 3.01 -10.20 -14.78
C HIS A 62 3.75 -11.15 -13.84
N PRO A 63 3.61 -12.49 -14.05
CA PRO A 63 4.04 -13.48 -13.07
C PRO A 63 5.51 -13.37 -12.70
N VAL A 64 6.38 -13.22 -13.71
CA VAL A 64 7.83 -13.14 -13.53
C VAL A 64 8.22 -11.88 -12.75
N TRP A 65 7.72 -10.72 -13.15
CA TRP A 65 8.07 -9.43 -12.53
C TRP A 65 7.55 -9.32 -11.11
N ILE A 66 6.32 -9.76 -10.87
CA ILE A 66 5.70 -9.71 -9.54
C ILE A 66 6.40 -10.72 -8.62
N GLY A 67 6.67 -11.94 -9.09
CA GLY A 67 7.43 -12.93 -8.31
C GLY A 67 8.82 -12.46 -7.94
N LEU A 68 9.58 -11.95 -8.91
CA LEU A 68 10.91 -11.41 -8.66
C LEU A 68 10.86 -10.25 -7.67
N SER A 69 9.91 -9.33 -7.84
CA SER A 69 9.78 -8.15 -6.96
C SER A 69 9.38 -8.52 -5.54
N THR A 70 8.47 -9.48 -5.34
CA THR A 70 8.10 -9.99 -4.00
C THR A 70 9.31 -10.62 -3.31
N VAL A 71 10.09 -11.44 -4.03
CA VAL A 71 11.30 -12.07 -3.48
C VAL A 71 12.36 -11.03 -3.13
N LEU A 72 12.65 -10.10 -4.04
CA LEU A 72 13.61 -9.02 -3.80
C LEU A 72 13.18 -8.11 -2.65
N GLY A 73 11.89 -7.78 -2.55
CA GLY A 73 11.33 -7.04 -1.43
C GLY A 73 11.53 -7.75 -0.10
N TYR A 74 11.21 -9.04 -0.05
CA TYR A 74 11.43 -9.86 1.15
C TYR A 74 12.91 -9.92 1.55
N PHE A 75 13.83 -10.09 0.59
CA PHE A 75 15.27 -10.03 0.85
C PHE A 75 15.73 -8.66 1.36
N SER A 76 15.22 -7.58 0.77
CA SER A 76 15.52 -6.21 1.19
C SER A 76 15.08 -5.91 2.62
N ALA A 77 14.14 -6.67 3.19
CA ALA A 77 13.78 -6.58 4.60
C ALA A 77 14.87 -7.13 5.55
N GLY A 78 15.94 -7.73 5.02
CA GLY A 78 17.09 -8.24 5.80
C GLY A 78 16.78 -9.50 6.59
N ARG A 79 15.85 -10.34 6.12
CA ARG A 79 15.30 -11.46 6.92
C ARG A 79 15.65 -12.83 6.36
N GLY A 80 15.93 -13.76 7.27
CA GLY A 80 16.10 -15.18 6.95
C GLY A 80 14.77 -15.88 6.59
N GLY A 81 14.87 -17.14 6.21
CA GLY A 81 13.70 -18.00 5.98
C GLY A 81 12.99 -17.79 4.64
N ILE A 82 13.71 -17.41 3.59
CA ILE A 82 13.15 -17.27 2.23
C ILE A 82 12.43 -18.56 1.76
N LEU A 83 12.90 -19.73 2.20
CA LEU A 83 12.28 -21.03 1.89
C LEU A 83 10.81 -21.08 2.34
N TRP A 84 10.49 -20.51 3.51
CA TRP A 84 9.13 -20.46 4.04
C TRP A 84 8.22 -19.52 3.25
N LEU A 85 8.79 -18.48 2.62
CA LEU A 85 8.06 -17.63 1.69
C LEU A 85 7.87 -18.31 0.33
N LEU A 86 8.88 -19.02 -0.17
CA LEU A 86 8.79 -19.71 -1.45
C LEU A 86 7.80 -20.87 -1.42
N LEU A 87 7.65 -21.54 -0.27
CA LEU A 87 6.73 -22.65 -0.06
C LEU A 87 5.29 -22.33 -0.51
N PRO A 88 4.67 -21.19 -0.14
CA PRO A 88 3.38 -20.78 -0.71
C PRO A 88 3.50 -20.06 -2.06
N LEU A 89 4.55 -19.27 -2.33
CA LEU A 89 4.63 -18.49 -3.57
C LEU A 89 4.71 -19.36 -4.83
N VAL A 90 5.48 -20.46 -4.80
CA VAL A 90 5.63 -21.37 -5.95
C VAL A 90 4.30 -22.03 -6.36
N PRO A 91 3.55 -22.69 -5.47
CA PRO A 91 2.27 -23.28 -5.85
C PRO A 91 1.25 -22.21 -6.26
N ILE A 92 1.20 -21.05 -5.59
CA ILE A 92 0.33 -19.94 -6.01
C ILE A 92 0.71 -19.49 -7.42
N PHE A 93 1.99 -19.33 -7.72
CA PHE A 93 2.48 -18.95 -9.05
C PHE A 93 2.04 -19.95 -10.13
N LEU A 94 2.23 -21.25 -9.90
CA LEU A 94 1.84 -22.30 -10.84
C LEU A 94 0.32 -22.31 -11.08
N ILE A 95 -0.47 -22.22 -10.00
CA ILE A 95 -1.93 -22.17 -10.08
C ILE A 95 -2.38 -20.93 -10.85
N ARG A 96 -1.79 -19.76 -10.59
CA ARG A 96 -2.21 -18.50 -11.22
C ARG A 96 -1.81 -18.34 -12.67
N ILE A 97 -0.79 -19.04 -13.14
CA ILE A 97 -0.46 -19.13 -14.56
C ILE A 97 -1.48 -20.01 -15.29
N ARG A 98 -1.92 -21.12 -14.68
CA ARG A 98 -2.91 -22.03 -15.27
C ARG A 98 -4.34 -21.51 -15.17
N ALA A 99 -4.67 -20.83 -14.08
CA ALA A 99 -5.97 -20.24 -13.78
C ALA A 99 -5.82 -18.74 -13.46
N PRO A 100 -5.66 -17.88 -14.48
CA PRO A 100 -5.44 -16.45 -14.27
C PRO A 100 -6.65 -15.74 -13.67
N THR A 101 -7.86 -16.21 -14.00
CA THR A 101 -9.15 -15.67 -13.56
C THR A 101 -9.78 -16.56 -12.50
N LEU A 102 -9.46 -16.33 -11.24
CA LEU A 102 -10.08 -16.99 -10.10
C LEU A 102 -11.23 -16.16 -9.52
N SER A 103 -12.21 -16.85 -8.94
CA SER A 103 -13.28 -16.23 -8.16
C SER A 103 -12.72 -15.58 -6.87
N SER A 104 -13.50 -14.70 -6.26
CA SER A 104 -13.14 -14.06 -4.98
C SER A 104 -12.80 -15.10 -3.90
N GLY A 105 -13.61 -16.15 -3.81
CA GLY A 105 -13.38 -17.26 -2.88
C GLY A 105 -12.07 -18.00 -3.16
N GLY A 106 -11.75 -18.27 -4.44
CA GLY A 106 -10.49 -18.89 -4.81
C GLY A 106 -9.26 -18.06 -4.43
N LEU A 107 -9.33 -16.74 -4.56
CA LEU A 107 -8.24 -15.84 -4.15
C LEU A 107 -8.04 -15.84 -2.62
N VAL A 108 -9.13 -15.79 -1.86
CA VAL A 108 -9.10 -15.83 -0.40
C VAL A 108 -8.53 -17.17 0.06
N LEU A 109 -8.98 -18.29 -0.50
CA LEU A 109 -8.48 -19.62 -0.17
C LEU A 109 -6.98 -19.75 -0.44
N LEU A 110 -6.49 -19.26 -1.59
CA LEU A 110 -5.05 -19.26 -1.89
C LEU A 110 -4.26 -18.36 -0.94
N ALA A 111 -4.79 -17.19 -0.59
CA ALA A 111 -4.11 -16.27 0.32
C ALA A 111 -4.01 -16.83 1.74
N VAL A 112 -5.11 -17.33 2.29
CA VAL A 112 -5.17 -17.92 3.63
C VAL A 112 -4.36 -19.21 3.68
N GLY A 113 -4.53 -20.11 2.71
CA GLY A 113 -3.76 -21.35 2.61
C GLY A 113 -2.26 -21.08 2.47
N GLY A 114 -1.90 -20.06 1.68
CA GLY A 114 -0.51 -19.62 1.56
C GLY A 114 0.06 -19.08 2.87
N GLN A 115 -0.72 -18.32 3.64
CA GLN A 115 -0.29 -17.80 4.94
C GLN A 115 -0.14 -18.91 5.99
N ILE A 116 -1.04 -19.91 5.99
CA ILE A 116 -0.90 -21.09 6.83
C ILE A 116 0.41 -21.83 6.49
N ALA A 117 0.70 -22.03 5.20
CA ALA A 117 1.95 -22.66 4.77
C ALA A 117 3.19 -21.85 5.19
N TYR A 118 3.15 -20.52 5.11
CA TYR A 118 4.22 -19.65 5.59
C TYR A 118 4.46 -19.78 7.11
N ARG A 119 3.40 -20.06 7.89
CA ARG A 119 3.45 -20.20 9.36
C ARG A 119 3.69 -21.62 9.87
N ILE A 120 3.99 -22.59 9.00
CA ILE A 120 4.39 -23.95 9.42
C ILE A 120 5.43 -23.97 10.55
N PRO A 121 6.51 -23.18 10.51
CA PRO A 121 7.51 -23.18 11.60
C PRO A 121 6.93 -22.77 12.95
N THR A 122 5.93 -21.89 12.96
CA THR A 122 5.25 -21.44 14.19
C THR A 122 4.46 -22.58 14.82
N PHE A 123 3.83 -23.44 14.00
CA PHE A 123 3.10 -24.61 14.48
C PHE A 123 3.99 -25.73 15.03
N MET A 124 5.28 -25.74 14.70
CA MET A 124 6.24 -26.73 15.21
C MET A 124 6.73 -26.42 16.64
N GLY A 125 6.49 -25.20 17.13
CA GLY A 125 6.82 -24.78 18.49
C GLY A 125 5.61 -24.81 19.42
N PRO A 126 5.83 -24.69 20.74
CA PRO A 126 4.73 -24.47 21.68
C PRO A 126 4.07 -23.11 21.39
N MET A 127 2.76 -23.12 21.16
CA MET A 127 1.97 -21.89 20.97
C MET A 127 1.17 -21.57 22.24
N LEU A 128 1.23 -20.32 22.66
CA LEU A 128 0.39 -19.77 23.72
C LEU A 128 -0.95 -19.30 23.14
N GLY A 129 -1.93 -19.02 24.01
CA GLY A 129 -3.23 -18.48 23.58
C GLY A 129 -3.11 -17.16 22.80
N TYR A 130 -2.11 -16.35 23.14
CA TYR A 130 -1.80 -15.11 22.42
C TYR A 130 -1.35 -15.37 20.96
N ASP A 131 -0.57 -16.41 20.72
CA ASP A 131 -0.09 -16.76 19.37
C ASP A 131 -1.24 -17.18 18.44
N TRP A 132 -2.25 -17.86 19.00
CA TRP A 132 -3.48 -18.17 18.28
C TRP A 132 -4.26 -16.92 17.88
N MET A 133 -4.32 -15.92 18.76
CA MET A 133 -4.98 -14.64 18.48
C MET A 133 -4.23 -13.86 17.37
N LEU A 134 -2.90 -13.85 17.44
CA LEU A 134 -2.04 -13.27 16.40
C LEU A 134 -2.21 -13.96 15.05
N LEU A 135 -2.29 -15.30 15.04
CA LEU A 135 -2.49 -16.09 13.83
C LEU A 135 -3.86 -15.83 13.22
N LEU A 136 -4.93 -15.79 14.03
CA LEU A 136 -6.27 -15.46 13.56
C LEU A 136 -6.31 -14.05 12.93
N MET A 137 -5.65 -13.08 13.56
CA MET A 137 -5.53 -11.73 13.02
C MET A 137 -4.77 -11.72 11.68
N GLU A 138 -3.65 -12.44 11.57
CA GLU A 138 -2.89 -12.51 10.33
C GLU A 138 -3.69 -13.17 9.19
N LEU A 139 -4.41 -14.26 9.47
CA LEU A 139 -5.25 -14.93 8.47
C LEU A 139 -6.45 -14.09 8.03
N SER A 140 -7.09 -13.35 8.95
CA SER A 140 -8.19 -12.45 8.62
C SER A 140 -7.74 -11.24 7.78
N LEU A 141 -6.57 -10.68 8.10
CA LEU A 141 -5.93 -9.64 7.29
C LEU A 141 -5.53 -10.19 5.92
N ALA A 142 -5.10 -11.45 5.84
CA ALA A 142 -4.75 -12.07 4.58
C ALA A 142 -5.95 -12.32 3.66
N ALA A 143 -7.05 -12.82 4.23
CA ALA A 143 -8.30 -13.02 3.52
C ALA A 143 -8.84 -11.68 2.97
N THR A 144 -8.95 -10.68 3.85
CA THR A 144 -9.44 -9.35 3.49
C THR A 144 -8.49 -8.67 2.51
N GLY A 145 -7.19 -8.76 2.74
CA GLY A 145 -6.15 -8.23 1.87
C GLY A 145 -6.23 -8.77 0.44
N ALA A 146 -6.51 -10.07 0.25
CA ALA A 146 -6.65 -10.65 -1.09
C ALA A 146 -7.77 -9.97 -1.90
N LEU A 147 -8.89 -9.62 -1.25
CA LEU A 147 -10.01 -8.94 -1.88
C LEU A 147 -9.68 -7.47 -2.17
N ILE A 148 -9.10 -6.76 -1.21
CA ILE A 148 -8.65 -5.37 -1.37
C ILE A 148 -7.65 -5.27 -2.53
N PHE A 149 -6.62 -6.13 -2.55
CA PHE A 149 -5.60 -6.10 -3.58
C PHE A 149 -6.12 -6.55 -4.95
N ARG A 150 -7.16 -7.38 -5.01
CA ARG A 150 -7.85 -7.65 -6.28
C ARG A 150 -8.48 -6.38 -6.81
N GLN A 151 -9.26 -5.67 -6.00
CA GLN A 151 -9.91 -4.43 -6.43
C GLN A 151 -8.89 -3.35 -6.83
N ALA A 152 -7.85 -3.16 -6.01
CA ALA A 152 -6.75 -2.24 -6.31
C ALA A 152 -6.00 -2.63 -7.59
N GLY A 153 -5.75 -3.93 -7.79
CA GLY A 153 -5.07 -4.46 -8.97
C GLY A 153 -5.85 -4.24 -10.27
N LEU A 154 -7.18 -4.40 -10.23
CA LEU A 154 -8.05 -4.02 -11.36
C LEU A 154 -7.89 -2.53 -11.67
N ALA A 155 -7.93 -1.67 -10.64
CA ALA A 155 -7.82 -0.21 -10.75
C ALA A 155 -6.51 0.23 -11.41
N LEU A 156 -5.40 -0.34 -10.93
CA LEU A 156 -4.07 -0.12 -11.48
C LEU A 156 -3.98 -0.45 -12.97
N ARG A 157 -4.74 -1.45 -13.45
CA ARG A 157 -4.72 -1.92 -14.85
C ARG A 157 -5.70 -1.20 -15.77
N GLN A 158 -6.52 -0.28 -15.26
CA GLN A 158 -7.57 0.41 -16.03
C GLN A 158 -8.45 -0.54 -16.85
N GLU A 159 -8.70 -1.75 -16.34
CA GLU A 159 -9.61 -2.72 -16.98
C GLU A 159 -11.07 -2.21 -17.02
N ILE A 160 -11.35 -1.07 -16.37
CA ILE A 160 -12.65 -0.38 -16.37
C ILE A 160 -12.38 1.14 -16.58
N PRO A 161 -13.21 1.86 -17.36
CA PRO A 161 -13.13 3.31 -17.52
C PRO A 161 -13.18 4.05 -16.18
N ALA A 162 -12.40 5.13 -16.03
CA ALA A 162 -12.33 5.91 -14.78
C ALA A 162 -13.67 6.55 -14.36
N ALA A 163 -14.62 6.69 -15.28
CA ALA A 163 -15.98 7.16 -14.98
C ALA A 163 -16.83 6.13 -14.22
N ASP A 164 -16.50 4.84 -14.34
CA ASP A 164 -17.19 3.72 -13.69
C ASP A 164 -16.39 3.20 -12.48
N GLU A 165 -15.34 3.92 -12.05
CA GLU A 165 -14.54 3.56 -10.90
C GLU A 165 -15.34 3.80 -9.61
N GLY A 166 -15.97 2.74 -9.10
CA GLY A 166 -16.74 2.78 -7.86
C GLY A 166 -15.89 3.14 -6.64
N LEU A 167 -16.54 3.72 -5.62
CA LEU A 167 -15.93 4.17 -4.37
C LEU A 167 -15.11 3.09 -3.65
N GLU A 168 -15.52 1.82 -3.71
CA GLU A 168 -14.77 0.71 -3.12
C GLU A 168 -13.36 0.55 -3.71
N ARG A 169 -13.22 0.83 -5.01
CA ARG A 169 -11.97 0.64 -5.75
C ARG A 169 -10.97 1.75 -5.48
N SER A 170 -11.44 2.99 -5.34
CA SER A 170 -10.60 4.11 -4.90
C SER A 170 -10.12 3.90 -3.47
N LEU A 171 -11.01 3.44 -2.58
CA LEU A 171 -10.63 3.06 -1.22
C LEU A 171 -9.60 1.92 -1.20
N ALA A 172 -9.78 0.88 -2.02
CA ALA A 172 -8.84 -0.23 -2.10
C ALA A 172 -7.44 0.20 -2.58
N LEU A 173 -7.36 1.12 -3.55
CA LEU A 173 -6.10 1.72 -3.98
C LEU A 173 -5.40 2.47 -2.85
N VAL A 174 -6.16 3.30 -2.14
CA VAL A 174 -5.65 4.09 -1.01
C VAL A 174 -5.15 3.18 0.10
N VAL A 175 -5.93 2.17 0.50
CA VAL A 175 -5.52 1.17 1.51
C VAL A 175 -4.22 0.48 1.06
N THR A 176 -4.15 0.05 -0.20
CA THR A 176 -2.96 -0.62 -0.75
C THR A 176 -1.73 0.29 -0.70
N ALA A 177 -1.88 1.57 -1.05
CA ALA A 177 -0.80 2.54 -1.03
C ALA A 177 -0.30 2.81 0.40
N VAL A 178 -1.22 3.04 1.34
CA VAL A 178 -0.88 3.27 2.75
C VAL A 178 -0.14 2.06 3.32
N VAL A 179 -0.67 0.85 3.10
CA VAL A 179 -0.03 -0.38 3.59
C VAL A 179 1.35 -0.56 2.96
N ALA A 180 1.52 -0.31 1.66
CA ALA A 180 2.83 -0.41 1.02
C ALA A 180 3.86 0.57 1.62
N LEU A 181 3.46 1.79 1.95
CA LEU A 181 4.37 2.82 2.49
C LEU A 181 4.80 2.55 3.92
N THR A 182 4.10 1.69 4.66
CA THR A 182 4.58 1.22 5.97
C THR A 182 5.87 0.41 5.89
N SER A 183 6.26 -0.09 4.72
CA SER A 183 7.57 -0.71 4.51
C SER A 183 8.76 0.23 4.77
N ILE A 184 8.49 1.55 4.81
CA ILE A 184 9.46 2.62 5.08
C ILE A 184 9.41 3.04 6.56
N ALA A 185 8.67 2.30 7.41
CA ALA A 185 8.64 2.51 8.84
C ALA A 185 10.06 2.43 9.46
N GLY A 186 10.32 3.29 10.44
CA GLY A 186 11.59 3.34 11.16
C GLY A 186 12.66 4.24 10.54
N ILE A 187 12.44 4.79 9.34
CA ILE A 187 13.36 5.78 8.76
C ILE A 187 13.11 7.15 9.37
N LYS A 188 14.11 7.69 10.07
CA LYS A 188 14.12 9.05 10.61
C LYS A 188 15.03 9.94 9.78
N LEU A 189 14.55 11.11 9.37
CA LEU A 189 15.33 12.15 8.71
C LEU A 189 15.43 13.36 9.64
N GLY A 190 16.47 13.40 10.47
CA GLY A 190 16.62 14.44 11.50
C GLY A 190 15.45 14.41 12.50
N PRO A 191 14.72 15.52 12.71
CA PRO A 191 13.56 15.55 13.60
C PRO A 191 12.31 14.92 12.99
N PHE A 192 12.29 14.66 11.68
CA PHE A 192 11.11 14.17 10.98
C PHE A 192 11.05 12.64 10.97
N ASN A 193 9.85 12.13 11.24
CA ASN A 193 9.53 10.74 10.98
C ASN A 193 9.00 10.63 9.54
N LEU A 194 9.76 9.96 8.66
CA LEU A 194 9.40 9.88 7.24
C LEU A 194 8.06 9.18 7.02
N LEU A 195 7.73 8.18 7.85
CA LEU A 195 6.43 7.51 7.80
C LEU A 195 5.30 8.49 8.15
N ALA A 196 5.46 9.26 9.23
CA ALA A 196 4.50 10.28 9.66
C ALA A 196 4.23 11.32 8.56
N LEU A 197 5.30 11.81 7.95
CA LEU A 197 5.28 12.80 6.88
C LEU A 197 4.52 12.29 5.63
N VAL A 198 4.87 11.09 5.17
CA VAL A 198 4.26 10.45 4.00
C VAL A 198 2.80 10.07 4.25
N VAL A 199 2.49 9.58 5.45
CA VAL A 199 1.12 9.27 5.87
C VAL A 199 0.25 10.52 5.87
N GLY A 200 0.71 11.62 6.47
CA GLY A 200 -0.03 12.87 6.49
C GLY A 200 -0.28 13.41 5.08
N TRP A 201 0.74 13.35 4.22
CA TRP A 201 0.61 13.73 2.81
C TRP A 201 -0.44 12.88 2.08
N LEU A 202 -0.44 11.56 2.30
CA LEU A 202 -1.42 10.67 1.71
C LEU A 202 -2.85 10.95 2.19
N ILE A 203 -3.04 11.21 3.47
CA ILE A 203 -4.36 11.54 4.02
C ILE A 203 -4.89 12.81 3.35
N LEU A 204 -4.07 13.85 3.22
CA LEU A 204 -4.42 15.09 2.53
C LEU A 204 -4.72 14.86 1.05
N ALA A 205 -3.89 14.07 0.36
CA ALA A 205 -4.09 13.74 -1.05
C ALA A 205 -5.42 12.99 -1.26
N ALA A 206 -5.67 11.93 -0.48
CA ALA A 206 -6.89 11.15 -0.55
C ALA A 206 -8.13 11.96 -0.17
N ALA A 207 -8.04 12.80 0.87
CA ALA A 207 -9.10 13.70 1.27
C ALA A 207 -9.43 14.73 0.18
N SER A 208 -8.42 15.26 -0.52
CA SER A 208 -8.61 16.23 -1.60
C SER A 208 -9.20 15.62 -2.87
N ALA A 209 -8.91 14.34 -3.15
CA ALA A 209 -9.35 13.66 -4.37
C ALA A 209 -10.68 12.90 -4.20
N GLY A 210 -10.91 12.30 -3.03
CA GLY A 210 -12.06 11.43 -2.75
C GLY A 210 -12.96 11.90 -1.60
N GLY A 211 -12.76 13.12 -1.10
CA GLY A 211 -13.58 13.72 -0.05
C GLY A 211 -13.38 13.10 1.34
N SER A 212 -14.35 13.33 2.23
CA SER A 212 -14.31 12.95 3.64
C SER A 212 -14.18 11.44 3.87
N GLY A 213 -14.88 10.62 3.08
CA GLY A 213 -14.81 9.16 3.18
C GLY A 213 -13.42 8.62 2.86
N ALA A 214 -12.83 9.05 1.75
CA ALA A 214 -11.47 8.64 1.37
C ALA A 214 -10.43 9.11 2.38
N GLY A 215 -10.52 10.37 2.84
CA GLY A 215 -9.64 10.90 3.88
C GLY A 215 -9.71 10.11 5.19
N ALA A 216 -10.93 9.83 5.68
CA ALA A 216 -11.15 9.06 6.90
C ALA A 216 -10.62 7.62 6.79
N CYS A 217 -10.92 6.92 5.68
CA CYS A 217 -10.40 5.56 5.45
C CYS A 217 -8.87 5.54 5.41
N THR A 218 -8.25 6.51 4.72
CA THR A 218 -6.79 6.67 4.70
C THR A 218 -6.26 6.85 6.11
N GLY A 219 -6.89 7.72 6.91
CA GLY A 219 -6.53 8.00 8.29
C GLY A 219 -6.64 6.79 9.20
N ILE A 220 -7.69 5.96 9.05
CA ILE A 220 -7.86 4.72 9.82
C ILE A 220 -6.74 3.73 9.50
N VAL A 221 -6.51 3.44 8.22
CA VAL A 221 -5.48 2.46 7.80
C VAL A 221 -4.10 2.95 8.22
N ALA A 222 -3.82 4.23 7.99
CA ALA A 222 -2.57 4.85 8.37
C ALA A 222 -2.36 4.84 9.89
N GLY A 223 -3.40 5.14 10.65
CA GLY A 223 -3.34 5.18 12.10
C GLY A 223 -3.22 3.81 12.74
N ILE A 224 -3.79 2.75 12.17
CA ILE A 224 -3.58 1.37 12.64
C ILE A 224 -2.10 1.01 12.52
N LEU A 225 -1.47 1.44 11.43
CA LEU A 225 -0.09 1.11 11.12
C LEU A 225 0.90 2.00 11.89
N ALA A 226 0.64 3.31 11.96
CA ALA A 226 1.44 4.27 12.71
C ALA A 226 1.27 4.11 14.22
N GLY A 227 0.08 3.72 14.68
CA GLY A 227 -0.21 3.46 16.09
C GLY A 227 0.48 2.20 16.61
N TYR A 228 1.01 1.35 15.74
CA TYR A 228 1.72 0.16 16.18
C TYR A 228 3.02 0.53 16.94
N GLY A 229 3.14 0.08 18.19
CA GLY A 229 4.26 0.43 19.06
C GLY A 229 4.11 1.76 19.82
N HIS A 230 2.98 2.45 19.68
CA HIS A 230 2.63 3.59 20.54
C HIS A 230 2.00 3.15 21.86
N VAL A 231 2.15 3.99 22.88
CA VAL A 231 1.50 3.82 24.20
C VAL A 231 -0.03 3.89 24.08
N TYR A 232 -0.55 4.68 23.13
CA TYR A 232 -1.98 4.92 22.92
C TYR A 232 -2.41 4.67 21.46
N PRO A 233 -2.33 3.43 20.95
CA PRO A 233 -2.56 3.11 19.54
C PRO A 233 -3.96 3.52 19.05
N ALA A 234 -4.98 3.32 19.89
CA ALA A 234 -6.36 3.68 19.56
C ALA A 234 -6.55 5.20 19.36
N VAL A 235 -5.82 6.02 20.14
CA VAL A 235 -5.87 7.48 20.01
C VAL A 235 -5.20 7.95 18.73
N VAL A 236 -4.14 7.27 18.28
CA VAL A 236 -3.49 7.55 16.99
C VAL A 236 -4.43 7.28 15.82
N VAL A 237 -5.13 6.13 15.85
CA VAL A 237 -6.12 5.75 14.83
C VAL A 237 -7.24 6.79 14.75
N SER A 238 -7.85 7.13 15.89
CA SER A 238 -8.95 8.09 15.92
C SER A 238 -8.49 9.49 15.51
N THR A 239 -7.29 9.91 15.94
CA THR A 239 -6.72 11.21 15.55
C THR A 239 -6.58 11.34 14.04
N LEU A 240 -5.93 10.37 13.41
CA LEU A 240 -5.73 10.39 11.96
C LEU A 240 -7.02 10.21 11.17
N ALA A 241 -7.96 9.40 11.66
CA ALA A 241 -9.28 9.24 11.06
C ALA A 241 -10.08 10.55 11.06
N VAL A 242 -10.15 11.24 12.20
CA VAL A 242 -10.85 12.53 12.34
C VAL A 242 -10.16 13.62 11.53
N ALA A 243 -8.83 13.65 11.53
CA ALA A 243 -8.05 14.56 10.71
C ALA A 243 -8.34 14.37 9.22
N GLY A 244 -8.36 13.13 8.73
CA GLY A 244 -8.69 12.81 7.35
C GLY A 244 -10.14 13.13 6.99
N LEU A 245 -11.08 12.88 7.90
CA LEU A 245 -12.49 13.22 7.73
C LEU A 245 -12.66 14.74 7.53
N LEU A 246 -12.13 15.56 8.46
CA LEU A 246 -12.24 17.01 8.40
C LEU A 246 -11.48 17.61 7.21
N ALA A 247 -10.31 17.07 6.87
CA ALA A 247 -9.59 17.44 5.66
C ALA A 247 -10.46 17.24 4.41
N GLY A 248 -11.20 16.14 4.34
CA GLY A 248 -12.06 15.84 3.21
C GLY A 248 -13.34 16.68 3.20
N ILE A 249 -13.92 17.02 4.36
CA ILE A 249 -15.05 17.98 4.43
C ILE A 249 -14.60 19.36 3.94
N PHE A 250 -13.41 19.79 4.36
CA PHE A 250 -12.90 21.12 4.07
C PHE A 250 -12.27 21.22 2.67
N SER A 251 -12.19 20.10 1.94
CA SER A 251 -11.67 20.05 0.57
C SER A 251 -12.48 20.90 -0.42
N GLN A 252 -13.75 21.21 -0.10
CA GLN A 252 -14.58 22.15 -0.85
C GLN A 252 -13.98 23.57 -0.95
N TRP A 253 -13.12 23.96 -0.02
CA TRP A 253 -12.40 25.24 -0.03
C TRP A 253 -11.00 25.15 -0.66
N GLY A 254 -10.74 24.09 -1.43
CA GLY A 254 -9.46 23.85 -2.10
C GLY A 254 -8.36 23.35 -1.16
N ARG A 255 -7.11 23.41 -1.62
CA ARG A 255 -5.95 22.80 -0.94
C ARG A 255 -5.69 23.38 0.45
N TRP A 256 -5.85 24.69 0.60
CA TRP A 256 -5.72 25.37 1.89
C TRP A 256 -6.83 24.94 2.86
N GLY A 257 -8.05 24.75 2.36
CA GLY A 257 -9.16 24.16 3.12
C GLY A 257 -8.83 22.75 3.61
N THR A 258 -8.36 21.86 2.73
CA THR A 258 -7.97 20.49 3.10
C THR A 258 -6.90 20.48 4.20
N PHE A 259 -5.86 21.31 4.08
CA PHE A 259 -4.83 21.44 5.11
C PHE A 259 -5.39 21.97 6.44
N ALA A 260 -6.23 23.01 6.38
CA ALA A 260 -6.87 23.56 7.57
C ALA A 260 -7.76 22.51 8.27
N GLY A 261 -8.56 21.75 7.53
CA GLY A 261 -9.40 20.67 8.07
C GLY A 261 -8.57 19.58 8.76
N PHE A 262 -7.44 19.20 8.15
CA PHE A 262 -6.50 18.24 8.75
C PHE A 262 -5.92 18.77 10.07
N ALA A 263 -5.46 20.02 10.09
CA ALA A 263 -4.93 20.66 11.29
C ALA A 263 -5.99 20.77 12.40
N VAL A 264 -7.20 21.19 12.06
CA VAL A 264 -8.34 21.29 13.00
C VAL A 264 -8.68 19.92 13.58
N GLY A 265 -8.70 18.86 12.77
CA GLY A 265 -9.02 17.52 13.27
C GLY A 265 -7.99 17.00 14.27
N ILE A 266 -6.72 17.32 14.06
CA ILE A 266 -5.66 16.95 14.99
C ILE A 266 -5.73 17.78 16.26
N LEU A 267 -5.99 19.08 16.18
CA LEU A 267 -6.19 19.92 17.35
C LEU A 267 -7.40 19.47 18.18
N ALA A 268 -8.52 19.13 17.51
CA ALA A 268 -9.71 18.62 18.18
C ALA A 268 -9.41 17.32 18.94
N MET A 269 -8.65 16.40 18.32
CA MET A 269 -8.29 15.14 18.95
C MET A 269 -7.19 15.28 20.01
N LEU A 270 -6.34 16.30 19.92
CA LEU A 270 -5.41 16.65 20.99
C LEU A 270 -6.15 17.15 22.25
N VAL A 271 -7.19 17.96 22.07
CA VAL A 271 -8.05 18.42 23.17
C VAL A 271 -8.84 17.25 23.77
N TYR A 272 -9.35 16.35 22.93
CA TYR A 272 -10.12 15.19 23.37
C TYR A 272 -9.27 14.12 24.08
N GLY A 273 -8.11 13.76 23.50
CA GLY A 273 -7.24 12.67 23.98
C GLY A 273 -6.21 13.09 25.05
N GLY A 274 -6.04 14.39 25.29
CA GLY A 274 -5.05 14.94 26.23
C GLY A 274 -3.61 14.92 25.71
N TYR A 275 -2.78 15.87 26.16
CA TYR A 275 -1.36 15.90 25.82
C TYR A 275 -0.57 14.87 26.67
N PRO A 276 0.36 14.06 26.13
CA PRO A 276 0.91 13.98 24.76
C PRO A 276 0.40 12.71 24.01
N SER A 277 -0.91 12.54 23.86
CA SER A 277 -1.48 11.33 23.23
C SER A 277 -1.33 11.28 21.71
N VAL A 278 -0.94 12.38 21.07
CA VAL A 278 -0.77 12.46 19.61
C VAL A 278 0.64 12.02 19.21
N ALA A 279 0.71 10.91 18.50
CA ALA A 279 1.95 10.28 18.01
C ALA A 279 2.74 11.13 16.99
N LEU A 280 2.09 12.06 16.30
CA LEU A 280 2.70 12.87 15.25
C LEU A 280 3.27 14.15 15.85
N GLY A 281 4.56 14.41 15.63
CA GLY A 281 5.15 15.68 15.98
C GLY A 281 4.50 16.81 15.18
N PHE A 282 4.35 17.99 15.79
CA PHE A 282 3.88 19.19 15.08
C PHE A 282 4.73 19.48 13.81
N ALA A 283 6.03 19.14 13.85
CA ALA A 283 6.93 19.23 12.70
C ALA A 283 6.51 18.30 11.54
N ASP A 284 6.17 17.04 11.82
CA ASP A 284 5.73 16.07 10.81
C ASP A 284 4.42 16.52 10.13
N LEU A 285 3.54 17.14 10.92
CA LEU A 285 2.26 17.68 10.50
C LEU A 285 2.38 18.85 9.52
N ILE A 286 3.17 19.84 9.90
CA ILE A 286 3.46 21.00 9.06
C ILE A 286 4.21 20.54 7.81
N GLY A 287 5.16 19.62 7.95
CA GLY A 287 5.88 19.02 6.83
C GLY A 287 4.95 18.34 5.84
N ALA A 288 4.00 17.53 6.32
CA ALA A 288 3.04 16.82 5.48
C ALA A 288 2.13 17.80 4.72
N GLY A 289 1.69 18.85 5.42
CA GLY A 289 0.90 19.94 4.83
C GLY A 289 1.65 20.71 3.75
N LEU A 290 2.91 21.08 4.02
CA LEU A 290 3.77 21.76 3.05
C LEU A 290 4.04 20.89 1.83
N LEU A 291 4.38 19.62 2.02
CA LEU A 291 4.54 18.67 0.92
C LEU A 291 3.27 18.57 0.09
N PHE A 292 2.11 18.49 0.74
CA PHE A 292 0.84 18.48 0.04
C PHE A 292 0.66 19.78 -0.75
N LEU A 293 0.80 20.95 -0.15
CA LEU A 293 0.64 22.23 -0.85
C LEU A 293 1.61 22.40 -2.04
N LEU A 294 2.85 21.92 -1.92
CA LEU A 294 3.87 21.93 -2.97
C LEU A 294 3.63 20.88 -4.07
N THR A 295 2.85 19.83 -3.80
CA THR A 295 2.53 18.81 -4.80
C THR A 295 1.64 19.44 -5.88
N PRO A 296 2.04 19.40 -7.17
CA PRO A 296 1.26 20.03 -8.23
C PRO A 296 -0.13 19.41 -8.36
N ALA A 297 -1.15 20.25 -8.53
CA ALA A 297 -2.56 19.84 -8.57
C ALA A 297 -2.92 19.01 -9.82
N ARG A 298 -2.05 19.01 -10.85
CA ARG A 298 -2.16 18.19 -12.06
C ARG A 298 -0.77 17.81 -12.54
N VAL A 299 -0.51 16.52 -12.68
CA VAL A 299 0.49 16.04 -13.65
C VAL A 299 -0.27 16.00 -14.98
N SER A 300 0.04 16.96 -15.85
CA SER A 300 -0.49 17.00 -17.23
C SER A 300 -0.03 15.79 -18.03
#